data_AF-A0A7S3FUR3-F1
#
_entry.id   AF-A0A7S3FUR3-F1
#
_cell.length_a   1.000
_cell.length_b   1.000
_cell.length_c   1.000
_cell.angle_alpha   90.00
_cell.angle_beta   90.00
_cell.angle_gamma   90.00
#
_symmetry.space_group_name_H-M   'P 1'
#
loop_
_entity.id
_entity.type
_entity.pdbx_description
1 polymer ?
#
loop_
_entity_poly.entity_id
_entity_poly.type
_entity_poly.pdbx_seq_one_letter_code
_entity_poly.pdbx_strand_id
1 'polypeptide(L)'
;APDGEPKMFKDSMSPGDIKQGILGDCWFLGSLLVQSTNTELLNNLIVHDGIKYGFAVFQFFKNGRWQYVIVDTRIPYNPQSKTILYGHCADSNEFWVPLMEKAYAKLHGNYEMLNGGNMSEALVDLTGGVSEKFHLKSPEIQDMIEGGQYWKDLKK
;
A
#
# COMPACT_ATOMS: atom_id res chain seq x y z
N ALA A 1 -3.54 -12.77 18.77
CA ALA A 1 -2.45 -11.83 18.50
C ALA A 1 -1.34 -12.11 19.51
N PRO A 2 -0.06 -11.92 19.14
CA PRO A 2 1.04 -12.06 20.10
C PRO A 2 0.93 -10.96 21.16
N ASP A 3 0.53 -11.36 22.36
CA ASP A 3 0.67 -10.71 23.66
C ASP A 3 0.18 -9.25 23.84
N GLY A 4 -0.43 -8.62 22.83
CA GLY A 4 -0.98 -7.26 22.88
C GLY A 4 -2.36 -7.12 22.22
N GLU A 5 -3.07 -6.04 22.54
CA GLU A 5 -4.31 -5.68 21.84
C GLU A 5 -4.01 -5.25 20.40
N PRO A 6 -4.75 -5.77 19.40
CA PRO A 6 -4.52 -5.42 18.01
C PRO A 6 -4.87 -3.95 17.77
N LYS A 7 -3.96 -3.24 17.09
CA LYS A 7 -4.11 -1.81 16.75
C LYS A 7 -4.02 -1.61 15.25
N MET A 8 -4.65 -0.54 14.76
CA MET A 8 -4.49 -0.14 13.36
C MET A 8 -3.03 0.25 13.11
N PHE A 9 -2.51 1.14 13.94
CA PHE A 9 -1.10 1.53 14.04
C PHE A 9 -0.83 1.98 15.49
N LYS A 10 0.42 1.91 15.95
CA LYS A 10 0.77 2.22 17.35
C LYS A 10 0.97 3.72 17.58
N ASP A 11 1.81 4.34 16.75
CA ASP A 11 2.18 5.77 16.86
C ASP A 11 1.87 6.51 15.55
N SER A 12 2.45 6.03 14.45
CA SER A 12 2.18 6.50 13.10
C SER A 12 2.39 5.35 12.11
N MET A 13 1.85 5.49 10.91
CA MET A 13 2.16 4.58 9.82
C MET A 13 3.49 4.99 9.19
N SER A 14 4.48 4.11 9.29
CA SER A 14 5.85 4.37 8.85
C SER A 14 6.24 3.44 7.68
N PRO A 15 7.13 3.90 6.77
CA PRO A 15 7.77 3.03 5.79
C PRO A 15 8.45 1.80 6.43
N GLY A 16 8.95 1.93 7.65
CA GLY A 16 9.63 0.86 8.38
C GLY A 16 8.73 -0.31 8.78
N ASP A 17 7.42 -0.08 8.84
CA ASP A 17 6.45 -1.10 9.27
C ASP A 17 6.23 -2.13 8.16
N ILE A 18 6.30 -1.74 6.89
CA ILE A 18 5.87 -2.59 5.79
C ILE A 18 6.86 -3.73 5.55
N LYS A 19 6.37 -4.97 5.65
CA LYS A 19 7.10 -6.20 5.30
C LYS A 19 6.36 -6.96 4.21
N GLN A 20 7.10 -7.32 3.16
CA GLN A 20 6.62 -8.19 2.09
C GLN A 20 6.33 -9.59 2.64
N GLY A 21 5.18 -10.15 2.24
CA GLY A 21 4.85 -11.55 2.48
C GLY A 21 5.22 -12.46 1.31
N ILE A 22 4.53 -13.59 1.18
CA ILE A 22 4.80 -14.57 0.11
C ILE A 22 4.18 -14.21 -1.25
N LEU A 23 3.30 -13.21 -1.30
CA LEU A 23 2.62 -12.78 -2.51
C LEU A 23 3.53 -11.92 -3.38
N GLY A 24 3.40 -12.01 -4.70
CA GLY A 24 4.18 -11.22 -5.67
C GLY A 24 3.63 -9.80 -5.89
N ASP A 25 3.25 -9.11 -4.81
CA ASP A 25 2.58 -7.80 -4.84
C ASP A 25 3.46 -6.65 -4.32
N CYS A 26 4.79 -6.82 -4.41
CA CYS A 26 5.77 -5.81 -4.01
C CYS A 26 5.59 -4.45 -4.70
N TRP A 27 4.94 -4.43 -5.86
CA TRP A 27 4.52 -3.21 -6.53
C TRP A 27 3.52 -2.39 -5.71
N PHE A 28 2.57 -3.06 -5.04
CA PHE A 28 1.57 -2.45 -4.17
C PHE A 28 2.18 -2.08 -2.82
N LEU A 29 2.87 -3.02 -2.16
CA LEU A 29 3.51 -2.73 -0.87
C LEU A 29 4.61 -1.67 -0.98
N GLY A 30 5.34 -1.63 -2.09
CA GLY A 30 6.28 -0.55 -2.39
C GLY A 30 5.58 0.80 -2.62
N SER A 31 4.38 0.81 -3.21
CA SER A 31 3.58 2.03 -3.33
C SER A 31 3.10 2.52 -1.97
N LEU A 32 2.66 1.62 -1.09
CA LEU A 32 2.33 1.95 0.30
C LEU A 32 3.52 2.50 1.08
N LEU A 33 4.73 1.99 0.81
CA LEU A 33 5.97 2.48 1.42
C LEU A 33 6.27 3.92 1.01
N VAL A 34 6.11 4.23 -0.27
CA VAL A 34 6.24 5.62 -0.76
C VAL A 34 5.15 6.49 -0.12
N GLN A 35 3.91 6.01 -0.09
CA GLN A 35 2.79 6.75 0.46
C GLN A 35 2.95 7.04 1.96
N SER A 36 3.53 6.12 2.75
CA SER A 36 3.74 6.31 4.19
C SER A 36 4.80 7.37 4.51
N THR A 37 5.58 7.83 3.52
CA THR A 37 6.41 9.04 3.68
C THR A 37 5.57 10.32 3.81
N ASN A 38 4.30 10.29 3.40
CA ASN A 38 3.33 11.35 3.60
C ASN A 38 2.13 10.82 4.38
N THR A 39 2.19 10.96 5.70
CA THR A 39 1.19 10.41 6.63
C THR A 39 -0.21 10.98 6.39
N GLU A 40 -0.35 12.21 5.88
CA GLU A 40 -1.65 12.80 5.58
C GLU A 40 -2.35 12.05 4.44
N LEU A 41 -1.64 11.80 3.34
CA LEU A 41 -2.20 11.07 2.20
C LEU A 41 -2.50 9.61 2.56
N LEU A 42 -1.70 8.99 3.43
CA LEU A 42 -1.96 7.64 3.90
C LEU A 42 -3.17 7.57 4.85
N ASN A 43 -3.31 8.55 5.76
CA ASN A 43 -4.48 8.66 6.64
C ASN A 43 -5.78 8.83 5.85
N ASN A 44 -5.74 9.55 4.72
CA ASN A 44 -6.90 9.70 3.86
C ASN A 44 -7.41 8.35 3.31
N LEU A 45 -6.58 7.31 3.24
CA LEU A 45 -7.01 5.99 2.79
C LEU A 45 -7.78 5.23 3.87
N ILE A 46 -7.63 5.59 5.15
CA ILE A 46 -8.34 4.98 6.28
C ILE A 46 -9.58 5.81 6.58
N VAL A 47 -10.74 5.30 6.18
CA VAL A 47 -12.04 5.98 6.40
C VAL A 47 -12.58 5.68 7.80
N HIS A 48 -12.39 4.46 8.28
CA HIS A 48 -12.84 4.06 9.61
C HIS A 48 -11.95 2.96 10.22
N ASP A 49 -11.41 3.25 11.40
CA ASP A 49 -10.79 2.26 12.28
C ASP A 49 -11.86 1.61 13.17
N GLY A 50 -12.27 0.40 12.80
CA GLY A 50 -13.21 -0.43 13.53
C GLY A 50 -12.59 -1.71 14.06
N ILE A 51 -11.26 -1.79 14.22
CA ILE A 51 -10.57 -3.07 14.53
C ILE A 51 -11.14 -3.73 15.79
N LYS A 52 -11.45 -2.94 16.82
CA LYS A 52 -12.11 -3.41 18.06
C LYS A 52 -13.48 -4.07 17.83
N TYR A 53 -14.15 -3.74 16.73
CA TYR A 53 -15.43 -4.29 16.31
C TYR A 53 -15.29 -5.36 15.21
N GLY A 54 -14.06 -5.68 14.80
CA GLY A 54 -13.77 -6.71 13.82
C GLY A 54 -13.88 -6.28 12.36
N PHE A 55 -13.84 -4.98 12.06
CA PHE A 55 -13.85 -4.48 10.67
C PHE A 55 -13.01 -3.21 10.48
N ALA A 56 -12.69 -2.87 9.24
CA ALA A 56 -12.07 -1.60 8.86
C ALA A 56 -12.63 -1.12 7.52
N VAL A 57 -12.62 0.19 7.30
CA VAL A 57 -13.07 0.80 6.04
C VAL A 57 -11.93 1.60 5.44
N PHE A 58 -11.61 1.26 4.20
CA PHE A 58 -10.62 1.95 3.39
C PHE A 58 -11.29 2.63 2.20
N GLN A 59 -10.60 3.57 1.57
CA GLN A 59 -10.98 4.08 0.26
C GLN A 59 -9.82 4.03 -0.73
N PHE A 60 -10.14 3.77 -1.99
CA PHE A 60 -9.18 3.78 -3.09
C PHE A 60 -9.79 4.50 -4.29
N PHE A 61 -8.96 5.15 -5.10
CA PHE A 61 -9.38 5.80 -6.32
C PHE A 61 -9.34 4.82 -7.49
N LYS A 62 -10.48 4.25 -7.88
CA LYS A 62 -10.53 3.26 -8.96
C LYS A 62 -11.53 3.66 -10.02
N ASN A 63 -11.14 3.59 -11.29
CA ASN A 63 -11.97 3.93 -12.45
C ASN A 63 -12.54 5.36 -12.36
N GLY A 64 -11.72 6.33 -11.94
CA GLY A 64 -12.08 7.75 -11.92
C GLY A 64 -12.89 8.20 -10.71
N ARG A 65 -13.07 7.36 -9.68
CA ARG A 65 -13.82 7.71 -8.47
C ARG A 65 -13.25 7.05 -7.22
N TRP A 66 -13.43 7.70 -6.07
CA TRP A 66 -13.16 7.11 -4.76
C TRP A 66 -14.20 6.03 -4.44
N GLN A 67 -13.74 4.85 -4.04
CA GLN A 67 -14.56 3.69 -3.73
C GLN A 67 -14.24 3.18 -2.33
N TYR A 68 -15.26 3.03 -1.49
CA TYR A 68 -15.12 2.48 -0.15
C TYR A 68 -15.03 0.96 -0.18
N VAL A 69 -14.07 0.42 0.57
CA VAL A 69 -13.87 -1.02 0.73
C VAL A 69 -13.89 -1.39 2.20
N ILE A 70 -14.91 -2.15 2.58
CA ILE A 70 -15.10 -2.65 3.94
C ILE A 70 -14.51 -4.06 4.02
N VAL A 71 -13.65 -4.30 5.02
CA VAL A 71 -13.06 -5.63 5.28
C VAL A 71 -13.23 -6.01 6.75
N ASP A 72 -13.40 -7.31 7.01
CA ASP A 72 -13.29 -7.84 8.36
C ASP A 72 -11.82 -8.01 8.79
N THR A 73 -11.56 -8.22 10.08
CA THR A 73 -10.19 -8.33 10.63
C THR A 73 -9.53 -9.71 10.49
N ARG A 74 -10.14 -10.69 9.80
CA ARG A 74 -9.48 -11.99 9.56
C ARG A 74 -8.41 -11.85 8.48
N ILE A 75 -7.17 -12.20 8.82
CA ILE A 75 -6.02 -12.15 7.93
C ILE A 75 -5.53 -13.57 7.63
N PRO A 76 -5.07 -13.86 6.39
CA PRO A 76 -4.41 -15.12 6.05
C PRO A 76 -3.18 -15.39 6.92
N TYR A 77 -3.20 -16.50 7.65
CA TYR A 77 -2.22 -16.85 8.68
C TYR A 77 -1.71 -18.28 8.48
N ASN A 78 -0.41 -18.48 8.65
CA ASN A 78 0.22 -19.78 8.61
C ASN A 78 0.30 -20.36 10.03
N PRO A 79 -0.44 -21.43 10.35
CA PRO A 79 -0.43 -22.02 11.70
C PRO A 79 0.87 -22.74 12.03
N GLN A 80 1.66 -23.19 11.04
CA GLN A 80 2.94 -23.86 11.26
C GLN A 80 4.05 -22.86 11.58
N SER A 81 4.22 -21.81 10.78
CA SER A 81 5.23 -20.77 11.03
C SER A 81 4.79 -19.74 12.08
N LYS A 82 3.50 -19.73 12.42
CA LYS A 82 2.85 -18.75 13.30
C LYS A 82 2.96 -17.30 12.80
N THR A 83 2.99 -17.10 11.49
CA THR A 83 3.15 -15.78 10.86
C THR A 83 1.99 -15.43 9.92
N ILE A 84 1.78 -14.13 9.69
CA ILE A 84 0.93 -13.65 8.61
C ILE A 84 1.56 -14.05 7.26
N LEU A 85 0.73 -14.47 6.30
CA LEU A 85 1.20 -14.97 5.00
C LEU A 85 1.62 -13.84 4.04
N TYR A 86 0.84 -12.77 3.98
CA TYR A 86 1.02 -11.68 3.03
C TYR A 86 1.67 -10.45 3.69
N GLY A 87 1.48 -9.26 3.13
CA GLY A 87 1.99 -8.01 3.66
C GLY A 87 1.63 -7.84 5.13
N HIS A 88 2.63 -7.54 5.97
CA HIS A 88 2.43 -7.38 7.41
C HIS A 88 3.30 -6.27 7.97
N CYS A 89 2.94 -5.81 9.18
CA CYS A 89 3.73 -4.82 9.90
C CYS A 89 4.93 -5.48 10.61
N ALA A 90 6.00 -4.72 10.84
CA ALA A 90 7.15 -5.14 11.63
C ALA A 90 6.76 -5.43 13.09
N ASP A 91 5.88 -4.62 13.66
CA ASP A 91 5.20 -4.92 14.92
C ASP A 91 4.00 -5.83 14.64
N SER A 92 4.00 -7.01 15.25
CA SER A 92 2.96 -8.02 15.10
C SER A 92 1.60 -7.64 15.69
N ASN A 93 1.51 -6.52 16.42
CA ASN A 93 0.26 -5.95 16.92
C ASN A 93 -0.32 -4.83 16.03
N GLU A 94 0.38 -4.45 14.96
CA GLU A 94 -0.11 -3.50 13.97
C GLU A 94 -0.72 -4.19 12.75
N PHE A 95 -1.86 -3.68 12.29
CA PHE A 95 -2.66 -4.35 11.27
C PHE A 95 -3.03 -3.46 10.07
N TRP A 96 -2.55 -2.22 9.99
CA TRP A 96 -2.87 -1.36 8.86
C TRP A 96 -2.39 -1.93 7.52
N VAL A 97 -1.16 -2.48 7.43
CA VAL A 97 -0.63 -3.11 6.21
C VAL A 97 -1.48 -4.32 5.78
N PRO A 98 -1.68 -5.37 6.61
CA PRO A 98 -2.42 -6.55 6.18
C PRO A 98 -3.89 -6.25 5.88
N LEU A 99 -4.52 -5.30 6.57
CA LEU A 99 -5.91 -4.92 6.31
C LEU A 99 -6.04 -4.07 5.04
N MET A 100 -5.09 -3.18 4.77
CA MET A 100 -5.08 -2.37 3.54
C MET A 100 -4.82 -3.24 2.31
N GLU A 101 -3.86 -4.17 2.39
CA GLU A 101 -3.62 -5.17 1.35
C GLU A 101 -4.84 -6.06 1.13
N LYS A 102 -5.52 -6.51 2.20
CA LYS A 102 -6.80 -7.23 2.09
C LYS A 102 -7.88 -6.41 1.39
N ALA A 103 -8.02 -5.14 1.72
CA ALA A 103 -8.99 -4.25 1.10
C ALA A 103 -8.67 -4.04 -0.38
N TYR A 104 -7.40 -3.87 -0.72
CA TYR A 104 -6.96 -3.75 -2.10
C TYR A 104 -7.18 -5.06 -2.88
N ALA A 105 -6.84 -6.21 -2.31
CA ALA A 105 -7.16 -7.52 -2.90
C ALA A 105 -8.66 -7.68 -3.15
N LYS A 106 -9.51 -7.25 -2.21
CA LYS A 106 -10.97 -7.28 -2.38
C LYS A 106 -11.44 -6.35 -3.50
N LEU A 107 -10.84 -5.17 -3.65
CA LEU A 107 -11.14 -4.24 -4.75
C LEU A 107 -10.82 -4.86 -6.11
N HIS A 108 -9.74 -5.64 -6.19
CA HIS A 108 -9.30 -6.34 -7.40
C HIS A 108 -9.89 -7.75 -7.57
N GLY A 109 -10.69 -8.21 -6.61
CA GLY A 109 -11.40 -9.49 -6.62
C GLY A 109 -10.88 -10.49 -5.58
N ASN A 110 -9.57 -10.76 -5.56
CA ASN A 110 -8.91 -11.62 -4.58
C ASN A 110 -7.40 -11.32 -4.47
N TYR A 111 -6.69 -11.99 -3.57
CA TYR A 111 -5.24 -11.81 -3.39
C TYR A 111 -4.40 -12.25 -4.60
N GLU A 112 -4.80 -13.31 -5.31
CA GLU A 112 -4.05 -13.81 -6.47
C GLU A 112 -4.00 -12.78 -7.61
N MET A 113 -5.05 -11.96 -7.75
CA MET A 113 -5.11 -10.85 -8.71
C MET A 113 -4.10 -9.73 -8.44
N LEU A 114 -3.49 -9.69 -7.25
CA LEU A 114 -2.42 -8.73 -6.95
C LEU A 114 -1.04 -9.20 -7.42
N ASN A 115 -0.90 -10.44 -7.91
CA ASN A 115 0.40 -10.93 -8.36
C ASN A 115 0.84 -10.26 -9.67
N GLY A 116 2.02 -9.62 -9.67
CA GLY A 116 2.61 -9.07 -10.90
C GLY A 116 1.99 -7.77 -11.42
N GLY A 117 1.34 -6.98 -10.56
CA GLY A 117 0.77 -5.68 -10.95
C GLY A 117 1.80 -4.55 -11.08
N ASN A 118 1.29 -3.31 -11.19
CA ASN A 118 2.10 -2.15 -11.56
C ASN A 118 2.09 -1.03 -10.51
N MET A 119 3.28 -0.65 -10.02
CA MET A 119 3.45 0.39 -8.98
C MET A 119 2.81 1.72 -9.37
N SER A 120 2.86 2.12 -10.65
CA SER A 120 2.23 3.37 -11.07
C SER A 120 0.70 3.34 -10.95
N GLU A 121 0.09 2.19 -11.22
CA GLU A 121 -1.35 2.02 -11.07
C GLU A 121 -1.74 2.02 -9.60
N ALA A 122 -0.95 1.37 -8.73
CA ALA A 122 -1.16 1.45 -7.29
C ALA A 122 -1.04 2.90 -6.78
N LEU A 123 -0.04 3.66 -7.23
CA LEU A 123 0.09 5.08 -6.84
C LEU A 123 -1.14 5.91 -7.26
N VAL A 124 -1.70 5.68 -8.45
CA VAL A 124 -2.96 6.30 -8.86
C VAL A 124 -4.11 5.85 -7.97
N ASP A 125 -4.23 4.54 -7.71
CA ASP A 125 -5.31 3.99 -6.88
C ASP A 125 -5.23 4.49 -5.41
N LEU A 126 -4.03 4.83 -4.92
CA LEU A 126 -3.79 5.35 -3.57
C LEU A 126 -3.91 6.88 -3.44
N THR A 127 -3.81 7.63 -4.54
CA THR A 127 -3.76 9.10 -4.48
C THR A 127 -4.87 9.80 -5.24
N GLY A 128 -5.47 9.14 -6.22
CA GLY A 128 -6.34 9.75 -7.22
C GLY A 128 -5.63 10.72 -8.18
N GLY A 129 -4.30 10.77 -8.14
CA GLY A 129 -3.47 11.60 -9.02
C GLY A 129 -3.17 10.93 -10.37
N VAL A 130 -2.13 11.44 -11.02
CA VAL A 130 -1.60 10.90 -12.28
C VAL A 130 -0.19 10.41 -12.04
N SER A 131 0.13 9.20 -12.52
CA SER A 131 1.47 8.64 -12.47
C SER A 131 2.15 8.74 -13.83
N GLU A 132 3.41 9.14 -13.85
CA GLU A 132 4.27 9.12 -15.04
C GLU A 132 5.50 8.22 -14.79
N LYS A 133 5.99 7.57 -15.84
CA LYS A 133 7.18 6.71 -15.78
C LYS A 133 8.23 7.18 -16.76
N PHE A 134 9.44 7.37 -16.25
CA PHE A 134 10.60 7.70 -17.07
C PHE A 134 11.52 6.49 -17.19
N HIS A 135 11.79 6.06 -18.42
CA HIS A 135 12.78 5.03 -18.69
C HIS A 135 14.16 5.70 -18.74
N LEU A 136 14.90 5.63 -17.65
CA LEU A 136 16.18 6.36 -17.53
C LEU A 136 17.18 6.01 -18.62
N LYS A 137 17.09 4.84 -19.26
CA LYS A 137 17.99 4.41 -20.34
C LYS A 137 17.52 4.81 -21.74
N SER A 138 16.37 5.44 -21.89
CA SER A 138 15.93 5.88 -23.23
C SER A 138 16.79 7.07 -23.68
N PRO A 139 17.12 7.17 -24.98
CA PRO A 139 17.92 8.28 -25.50
C PRO A 139 17.35 9.65 -25.13
N GLU A 140 16.03 9.79 -25.20
CA GLU A 140 15.35 11.06 -24.93
C GLU A 140 15.53 11.50 -23.47
N ILE A 141 15.45 10.57 -22.52
CA ILE A 141 15.63 10.87 -21.10
C ILE A 141 17.11 11.10 -20.76
N GLN A 142 18.05 10.41 -21.43
CA GLN A 142 19.48 10.67 -21.29
C GLN A 142 19.82 12.10 -21.73
N ASP A 143 19.32 12.53 -22.90
CA ASP A 143 19.50 13.91 -23.38
C ASP A 143 18.91 14.94 -22.39
N MET A 144 17.74 14.65 -21.81
CA MET A 144 17.13 15.51 -20.78
C MET A 144 17.93 15.56 -19.47
N ILE A 145 18.56 14.45 -19.07
CA ILE A 145 19.43 14.38 -17.88
C ILE A 145 20.69 15.20 -18.10
N GLU A 146 21.37 15.01 -19.25
CA GLU A 146 22.58 15.75 -19.62
C GLU A 146 22.30 17.25 -19.77
N GLY A 147 21.17 17.60 -20.39
CA GLY A 147 20.69 18.99 -20.51
C GLY A 147 20.17 19.60 -19.20
N GLY A 148 20.08 18.82 -18.12
CA GLY A 148 19.61 19.25 -16.80
C GLY A 148 18.11 19.54 -16.70
N GLN A 149 17.34 19.34 -17.76
CA GLN A 149 15.90 19.57 -17.79
C GLN A 149 15.16 18.57 -16.89
N TYR A 150 15.57 17.30 -16.91
CA TYR A 150 14.99 16.25 -16.07
C TYR A 150 14.98 16.61 -14.58
N TRP A 151 16.10 17.12 -14.06
CA TRP A 151 16.23 17.53 -12.66
C TRP A 151 15.40 18.77 -12.31
N LYS A 152 15.14 19.64 -13.29
CA LYS A 152 14.24 20.80 -13.10
C LYS A 152 12.80 20.36 -13.01
N ASP A 153 12.38 19.41 -13.83
CA ASP A 153 11.02 18.91 -13.82
C ASP A 153 10.72 18.09 -12.55
N LEU A 154 11.69 17.33 -12.03
CA LEU A 154 11.55 16.63 -10.74
C LEU A 154 11.43 17.54 -9.50
N LYS A 155 11.80 18.83 -9.61
CA LYS A 155 11.76 19.78 -8.49
C LYS A 155 10.50 20.64 -8.44
N LYS A 156 9.66 20.57 -9.47
CA LYS A 156 8.37 21.26 -9.52
C LYS A 156 7.34 20.51 -8.68
#